data_AF-A0A9X9HZS5-F1
#
_entry.id   AF-A0A9X9HZS5-F1
#
_cell.length_a   1.000
_cell.length_b   1.000
_cell.length_c   1.000
_cell.angle_alpha   90.00
_cell.angle_beta   90.00
_cell.angle_gamma   90.00
#
_symmetry.space_group_name_H-M   'P 1'
#
loop_
_entity.id
_entity.type
_entity.pdbx_description
1 polymer ?
#
loop_
_entity_poly.entity_id
_entity_poly.type
_entity_poly.pdbx_seq_one_letter_code
_entity_poly.pdbx_strand_id
1 'polypeptide(L)'
;MKDSDQIGQDIINGVATGIGLKLLTDEKYSSDDSFLRQNKEFQGLKNVKIFRIDPFTIKNRRSTGNNPGELNCDGSNIAAVLEKLEKDNELREQIIEWMSVIVPEMKKVSVRTQNIDSSKGLFFEEDSGNRFPAHMVSDGTIYALCLLVAVLTRVKQPGITIIEEPERGLHPKAISELIGFIREYASPHHPIILTTHSESVVRSLELEELYFVSKSQGKTQIKDVRKSGVDKNKIPLDTAWLTNLLGEDCHGKSWIYC
;
A
#
# COMPACT_ATOMS: atom_id res chain seq x y z
N MET A 1 46.11 -6.04 -7.92
CA MET A 1 45.00 -5.32 -7.25
C MET A 1 44.38 -4.44 -8.31
N LYS A 2 43.13 -4.72 -8.73
CA LYS A 2 42.41 -3.82 -9.63
C LYS A 2 41.85 -2.68 -8.78
N ASP A 3 42.14 -1.46 -9.16
CA ASP A 3 41.73 -0.25 -8.46
C ASP A 3 40.21 -0.19 -8.30
N SER A 4 39.77 0.18 -7.09
CA SER A 4 38.36 0.30 -6.68
C SER A 4 37.52 1.20 -7.60
N ASP A 5 38.17 2.09 -8.35
CA ASP A 5 37.53 3.03 -9.27
C ASP A 5 37.06 2.37 -10.57
N GLN A 6 37.74 1.31 -11.01
CA GLN A 6 37.36 0.60 -12.24
C GLN A 6 36.07 -0.23 -12.03
N ILE A 7 35.88 -0.76 -10.82
CA ILE A 7 34.67 -1.52 -10.44
C ILE A 7 33.45 -0.60 -10.39
N GLY A 8 33.63 0.66 -9.96
CA GLY A 8 32.57 1.67 -9.94
C GLY A 8 32.09 2.05 -11.34
N GLN A 9 33.02 2.22 -12.29
CA GLN A 9 32.69 2.56 -13.68
C GLN A 9 32.00 1.41 -14.44
N ASP A 10 32.37 0.17 -14.17
CA ASP A 10 31.74 -1.01 -14.79
C ASP A 10 30.29 -1.22 -14.31
N ILE A 11 29.96 -0.84 -13.06
CA ILE A 11 28.59 -0.89 -12.51
C ILE A 11 27.69 0.17 -13.17
N ILE A 12 28.23 1.36 -13.41
CA ILE A 12 27.49 2.46 -14.06
C ILE A 12 27.20 2.14 -15.52
N ASN A 13 28.16 1.56 -16.23
CA ASN A 13 28.01 1.23 -17.65
C ASN A 13 27.15 -0.03 -17.90
N GLY A 14 27.14 -0.99 -16.97
CA GLY A 14 26.42 -2.27 -17.13
C GLY A 14 24.91 -2.22 -16.84
N VAL A 15 24.42 -1.20 -16.11
CA VAL A 15 22.99 -1.10 -15.74
C VAL A 15 22.18 -0.30 -16.78
N ALA A 16 22.84 0.49 -17.62
CA ALA A 16 22.20 1.39 -18.58
C ALA A 16 21.63 0.72 -19.84
N THR A 17 22.03 -0.52 -20.14
CA THR A 17 21.79 -1.12 -21.47
C THR A 17 20.50 -1.94 -21.58
N GLY A 18 19.76 -2.17 -20.50
CA GLY A 18 18.57 -3.06 -20.50
C GLY A 18 17.24 -2.41 -20.14
N ILE A 19 17.25 -1.16 -19.67
CA ILE A 19 16.07 -0.41 -19.26
C ILE A 19 16.29 0.98 -19.83
N GLY A 20 15.34 1.53 -20.56
CA GLY A 20 15.42 2.87 -21.18
C GLY A 20 15.48 4.04 -20.16
N LEU A 21 16.12 3.85 -19.01
CA LEU A 21 16.52 4.90 -18.10
C LEU A 21 17.84 5.50 -18.61
N LYS A 22 17.71 6.63 -19.30
CA LYS A 22 18.84 7.49 -19.62
C LYS A 22 19.43 8.00 -18.30
N LEU A 23 20.55 7.42 -17.88
CA LEU A 23 21.34 7.96 -16.77
C LEU A 23 21.65 9.41 -17.13
N LEU A 24 21.12 10.34 -16.33
CA LEU A 24 21.39 11.76 -16.45
C LEU A 24 22.78 12.05 -15.89
N THR A 25 23.81 11.52 -16.55
CA THR A 25 25.18 11.96 -16.34
C THR A 25 25.44 13.10 -17.31
N ASP A 26 25.47 14.32 -16.81
CA ASP A 26 26.32 15.38 -17.37
C ASP A 26 26.40 16.56 -16.37
N GLU A 27 27.59 17.13 -16.30
CA GLU A 27 28.09 18.22 -15.44
C GLU A 27 27.38 19.58 -15.65
N LYS A 28 26.06 19.58 -15.90
CA LYS A 28 25.21 20.78 -16.05
C LYS A 28 24.29 21.07 -14.86
N TYR A 29 24.28 20.24 -13.82
CA TYR A 29 23.48 20.49 -12.61
C TYR A 29 24.24 21.36 -11.61
N SER A 30 24.54 22.58 -12.04
CA SER A 30 24.89 23.67 -11.13
C SER A 30 23.61 24.16 -10.45
N SER A 31 23.46 23.84 -9.16
CA SER A 31 22.75 24.65 -8.15
C SER A 31 21.33 25.17 -8.46
N ASP A 32 20.57 24.52 -9.34
CA ASP A 32 19.22 24.98 -9.69
C ASP A 32 18.17 23.90 -9.39
N ASP A 33 17.69 23.94 -8.14
CA ASP A 33 16.65 23.08 -7.57
C ASP A 33 15.27 23.26 -8.25
N SER A 34 15.17 24.22 -9.18
CA SER A 34 13.99 24.57 -9.99
C SER A 34 13.59 23.45 -10.96
N PHE A 35 14.55 22.72 -11.53
CA PHE A 35 14.29 21.60 -12.45
C PHE A 35 13.61 20.42 -11.73
N LEU A 36 14.12 20.05 -10.55
CA LEU A 36 13.55 18.99 -9.71
C LEU A 36 12.15 19.35 -9.19
N ARG A 37 11.83 20.64 -9.10
CA ARG A 37 10.50 21.11 -8.69
C ARG A 37 9.48 21.05 -9.83
N GLN A 38 9.90 21.20 -11.08
CA GLN A 38 9.01 21.19 -12.24
C GLN A 38 8.71 19.77 -12.74
N ASN A 39 9.58 18.80 -12.48
CA ASN A 39 9.37 17.44 -12.95
C ASN A 39 8.44 16.64 -12.02
N LYS A 40 7.24 16.29 -12.53
CA LYS A 40 6.21 15.55 -11.79
C LYS A 40 6.70 14.19 -11.27
N GLU A 41 7.63 13.55 -11.98
CA GLU A 41 8.23 12.27 -11.60
C GLU A 41 9.06 12.40 -10.31
N PHE A 42 9.83 13.49 -10.19
CA PHE A 42 10.61 13.81 -9.00
C PHE A 42 9.75 14.25 -7.82
N GLN A 43 8.60 14.87 -8.08
CA GLN A 43 7.64 15.21 -7.01
C GLN A 43 7.04 13.95 -6.38
N GLY A 44 6.82 12.88 -7.16
CA GLY A 44 6.39 11.59 -6.64
C GLY A 44 7.36 11.01 -5.61
N LEU A 45 8.66 11.12 -5.87
CA LEU A 45 9.73 10.64 -4.97
C LEU A 45 9.85 11.44 -3.67
N LYS A 46 9.33 12.68 -3.62
CA LYS A 46 9.28 13.48 -2.38
C LYS A 46 8.12 13.09 -1.47
N ASN A 47 7.11 12.40 -2.00
CA ASN A 47 5.90 12.03 -1.28
C ASN A 47 5.71 10.51 -1.24
N VAL A 48 6.71 9.80 -0.72
CA VAL A 48 6.64 8.36 -0.48
C VAL A 48 6.20 8.09 0.95
N LYS A 49 5.16 7.28 1.14
CA LYS A 49 4.76 6.78 2.47
C LYS A 49 4.63 5.27 2.48
N ILE A 50 5.06 4.66 3.59
CA ILE A 50 4.96 3.23 3.85
C ILE A 50 3.97 3.04 4.98
N PHE A 51 2.87 2.35 4.73
CA PHE A 51 1.86 2.01 5.72
C PHE A 51 2.12 0.63 6.30
N ARG A 52 2.15 0.58 7.63
CA ARG A 52 2.28 -0.61 8.47
C ARG A 52 1.25 -0.49 9.58
N ILE A 53 0.00 -0.70 9.22
CA ILE A 53 -1.12 -0.45 10.13
C ILE A 53 -1.07 -1.45 11.29
N ASP A 54 -1.35 -0.96 12.50
CA ASP A 54 -1.42 -1.78 13.70
C ASP A 54 -2.80 -1.63 14.39
N PRO A 55 -3.76 -2.54 14.09
CA PRO A 55 -5.09 -2.52 14.68
C PRO A 55 -5.09 -2.56 16.21
N PHE A 56 -4.15 -3.27 16.82
CA PHE A 56 -4.08 -3.40 18.28
C PHE A 56 -3.80 -2.05 18.93
N THR A 57 -2.84 -1.31 18.37
CA THR A 57 -2.51 0.04 18.83
C THR A 57 -3.69 0.99 18.63
N ILE A 58 -4.44 0.86 17.52
CA ILE A 58 -5.60 1.72 17.23
C ILE A 58 -6.75 1.48 18.23
N LYS A 59 -7.08 0.22 18.53
CA LYS A 59 -8.17 -0.14 19.46
C LYS A 59 -7.91 0.36 20.88
N ASN A 60 -6.65 0.40 21.28
CA ASN A 60 -6.23 0.74 22.65
C ASN A 60 -5.81 2.20 22.83
N ARG A 61 -5.62 2.96 21.73
CA ARG A 61 -5.28 4.37 21.80
C ARG A 61 -6.52 5.24 21.95
N ARG A 62 -6.46 6.15 22.92
CA ARG A 62 -7.36 7.31 23.00
C ARG A 62 -6.67 8.46 22.27
N SER A 63 -7.35 9.08 21.32
CA SER A 63 -6.76 10.20 20.57
C SER A 63 -6.64 11.42 21.51
N THR A 64 -5.46 11.65 22.06
CA THR A 64 -5.06 12.91 22.70
C THR A 64 -4.37 13.73 21.62
N GLY A 65 -5.06 14.78 21.15
CA GLY A 65 -4.83 15.39 19.84
C GLY A 65 -3.37 15.58 19.41
N ASN A 66 -3.09 15.26 18.15
CA ASN A 66 -2.17 16.02 17.31
C ASN A 66 -2.32 15.64 15.83
N ASN A 67 -2.29 16.69 15.01
CA ASN A 67 -2.29 16.80 13.55
C ASN A 67 -3.34 15.99 12.73
N PRO A 68 -4.50 16.59 12.39
CA PRO A 68 -5.55 15.97 11.58
C PRO A 68 -5.28 16.07 10.06
N GLY A 69 -4.04 16.40 9.65
CA GLY A 69 -3.70 16.62 8.25
C GLY A 69 -3.83 15.35 7.41
N GLU A 70 -3.22 14.27 7.90
CA GLU A 70 -3.01 13.03 7.16
C GLU A 70 -3.01 11.84 8.11
N LEU A 71 -3.31 10.64 7.59
CA LEU A 71 -3.20 9.40 8.35
C LEU A 71 -1.73 9.08 8.65
N ASN A 72 -1.46 8.70 9.90
CA ASN A 72 -0.17 8.15 10.31
C ASN A 72 0.05 6.79 9.65
N CYS A 73 1.31 6.44 9.39
CA CYS A 73 1.68 5.17 8.76
C CYS A 73 1.24 3.93 9.55
N ASP A 74 0.99 4.07 10.85
CA ASP A 74 0.49 3.00 11.74
C ASP A 74 -1.04 3.05 11.94
N GLY A 75 -1.72 4.06 11.39
CA GLY A 75 -3.15 4.30 11.54
C GLY A 75 -3.57 4.87 12.91
N SER A 76 -2.63 5.19 13.80
CA SER A 76 -2.91 5.57 15.20
C SER A 76 -3.79 6.82 15.37
N ASN A 77 -3.88 7.70 14.36
CA ASN A 77 -4.69 8.91 14.38
C ASN A 77 -5.99 8.81 13.54
N ILE A 78 -6.40 7.59 13.16
CA ILE A 78 -7.57 7.35 12.29
C ILE A 78 -8.86 8.05 12.77
N ALA A 79 -9.10 8.10 14.09
CA ALA A 79 -10.27 8.79 14.65
C ALA A 79 -10.25 10.30 14.37
N ALA A 80 -9.10 10.95 14.49
CA ALA A 80 -8.97 12.38 14.23
C ALA A 80 -9.06 12.69 12.73
N VAL A 81 -8.51 11.80 11.89
CA VAL A 81 -8.62 11.93 10.43
C VAL A 81 -10.07 11.76 9.99
N LEU A 82 -10.76 10.71 10.44
CA LEU A 82 -12.16 10.46 10.08
C LEU A 82 -13.09 11.60 10.50
N GLU A 83 -12.92 12.18 11.69
CA GLU A 83 -13.73 13.33 12.11
C GLU A 83 -13.56 14.54 11.19
N LYS A 84 -12.34 14.77 10.70
CA LYS A 84 -12.12 15.82 9.69
C LYS A 84 -12.78 15.45 8.37
N LEU A 85 -12.67 14.18 7.96
CA LEU A 85 -13.27 13.66 6.73
C LEU A 85 -14.81 13.61 6.80
N GLU A 86 -15.43 13.58 7.98
CA GLU A 86 -16.89 13.66 8.10
C GLU A 86 -17.47 14.95 7.49
N LYS A 87 -16.64 16.01 7.35
CA LYS A 87 -16.98 17.27 6.66
C LYS A 87 -16.89 17.19 5.13
N ASP A 88 -16.17 16.20 4.59
CA ASP A 88 -16.04 15.94 3.15
C ASP A 88 -17.04 14.83 2.78
N ASN A 89 -18.21 15.23 2.26
CA ASN A 89 -19.29 14.29 1.96
C ASN A 89 -18.88 13.24 0.92
N GLU A 90 -18.11 13.62 -0.09
CA GLU A 90 -17.70 12.74 -1.19
C GLU A 90 -16.75 11.65 -0.67
N LEU A 91 -15.69 12.03 0.06
CA LEU A 91 -14.78 11.05 0.65
C LEU A 91 -15.49 10.15 1.67
N ARG A 92 -16.39 10.70 2.47
CA ARG A 92 -17.15 9.92 3.45
C ARG A 92 -18.01 8.87 2.76
N GLU A 93 -18.70 9.23 1.69
CA GLU A 93 -19.53 8.31 0.92
C GLU A 93 -18.68 7.21 0.28
N GLN A 94 -17.54 7.56 -0.34
CA GLN A 94 -16.60 6.58 -0.88
C GLN A 94 -16.07 5.60 0.17
N ILE A 95 -15.70 6.09 1.37
CA ILE A 95 -15.25 5.23 2.47
C ILE A 95 -16.37 4.26 2.86
N ILE A 96 -17.60 4.74 3.02
CA ILE A 96 -18.73 3.90 3.43
C ILE A 96 -19.06 2.85 2.36
N GLU A 97 -19.08 3.25 1.09
CA GLU A 97 -19.34 2.36 -0.04
C GLU A 97 -18.31 1.23 -0.09
N TRP A 98 -17.02 1.56 -0.10
CA TRP A 98 -15.97 0.55 -0.11
C TRP A 98 -15.91 -0.30 1.16
N MET A 99 -16.19 0.29 2.33
CA MET A 99 -16.34 -0.49 3.56
C MET A 99 -17.45 -1.53 3.44
N SER A 100 -18.59 -1.19 2.81
CA SER A 100 -19.69 -2.14 2.61
C SER A 100 -19.37 -3.25 1.60
N VAL A 101 -18.45 -3.00 0.66
CA VAL A 101 -17.97 -4.03 -0.27
C VAL A 101 -17.00 -4.98 0.44
N ILE A 102 -16.02 -4.43 1.16
CA ILE A 102 -14.95 -5.22 1.81
C ILE A 102 -15.46 -5.94 3.07
N VAL A 103 -16.31 -5.29 3.87
CA VAL A 103 -16.90 -5.81 5.10
C VAL A 103 -18.42 -5.58 5.09
N PRO A 104 -19.19 -6.45 4.42
CA PRO A 104 -20.63 -6.24 4.18
C PRO A 104 -21.49 -6.06 5.44
N GLU A 105 -21.06 -6.62 6.57
CA GLU A 105 -21.77 -6.47 7.84
C GLU A 105 -21.73 -5.04 8.39
N MET A 106 -20.78 -4.22 7.94
CA MET A 106 -20.53 -2.87 8.46
C MET A 106 -21.16 -1.80 7.56
N LYS A 107 -22.17 -1.13 8.10
CA LYS A 107 -22.94 -0.11 7.39
C LYS A 107 -22.39 1.30 7.56
N LYS A 108 -21.84 1.61 8.74
CA LYS A 108 -21.37 2.97 9.05
C LYS A 108 -20.19 2.98 10.00
N VAL A 109 -19.31 3.94 9.77
CA VAL A 109 -18.25 4.34 10.71
C VAL A 109 -18.52 5.78 11.13
N SER A 110 -18.33 6.08 12.43
CA SER A 110 -18.45 7.44 12.95
C SER A 110 -17.47 7.67 14.10
N VAL A 111 -17.10 8.94 14.30
CA VAL A 111 -16.29 9.36 15.44
C VAL A 111 -17.21 10.00 16.48
N ARG A 112 -17.07 9.61 17.76
CA ARG A 112 -17.84 10.23 18.84
C ARG A 112 -16.96 10.59 20.02
N THR A 113 -17.29 11.70 20.66
CA THR A 113 -16.71 12.11 21.95
C THR A 113 -17.28 11.23 23.05
N GLN A 114 -16.40 10.63 23.85
CA GLN A 114 -16.78 9.83 25.00
C GLN A 114 -17.04 10.73 26.21
N ASN A 115 -18.13 10.45 26.93
CA ASN A 115 -18.56 11.26 28.08
C ASN A 115 -17.58 11.21 29.27
N ILE A 116 -16.73 10.18 29.34
CA ILE A 116 -15.89 9.89 30.53
C ILE A 116 -14.64 10.78 30.57
N ASP A 117 -13.98 10.99 29.44
CA ASP A 117 -12.69 11.70 29.38
C ASP A 117 -12.61 12.71 28.23
N SER A 118 -13.73 13.00 27.56
CA SER A 118 -13.79 13.82 26.33
C SER A 118 -12.88 13.33 25.20
N SER A 119 -12.36 12.10 25.29
CA SER A 119 -11.58 11.50 24.21
C SER A 119 -12.48 11.08 23.05
N LYS A 120 -11.91 11.03 21.85
CA LYS A 120 -12.63 10.62 20.65
C LYS A 120 -12.44 9.13 20.44
N GLY A 121 -13.55 8.42 20.25
CA GLY A 121 -13.58 6.98 19.95
C GLY A 121 -14.21 6.71 18.59
N LEU A 122 -13.79 5.62 17.97
CA LEU A 122 -14.40 5.08 16.76
C LEU A 122 -15.58 4.16 17.10
N PHE A 123 -16.68 4.35 16.38
CA PHE A 123 -17.90 3.55 16.49
C PHE A 123 -18.34 3.04 15.13
N PHE A 124 -18.67 1.76 15.09
CA PHE A 124 -19.16 1.05 13.93
C PHE A 124 -20.64 0.72 14.12
N GLU A 125 -21.42 0.76 13.05
CA GLU A 125 -22.82 0.37 13.02
C GLU A 125 -22.99 -0.75 11.99
N GLU A 126 -23.61 -1.85 12.39
CA GLU A 126 -23.97 -2.96 11.52
C GLU A 126 -25.34 -2.74 10.85
N ASP A 127 -25.67 -3.54 9.85
CA ASP A 127 -26.99 -3.55 9.19
C ASP A 127 -28.16 -3.81 10.15
N SER A 128 -27.90 -4.56 11.22
CA SER A 128 -28.85 -4.82 12.31
C SER A 128 -29.20 -3.56 13.12
N GLY A 129 -28.47 -2.46 12.94
CA GLY A 129 -28.56 -1.24 13.75
C GLY A 129 -27.74 -1.29 15.05
N ASN A 130 -27.08 -2.42 15.32
CA ASN A 130 -26.20 -2.56 16.48
C ASN A 130 -24.96 -1.66 16.32
N ARG A 131 -24.54 -1.04 17.42
CA ARG A 131 -23.40 -0.13 17.46
C ARG A 131 -22.31 -0.66 18.37
N PHE A 132 -21.09 -0.66 17.85
CA PHE A 132 -19.94 -1.22 18.54
C PHE A 132 -18.79 -0.20 18.61
N PRO A 133 -18.16 -0.03 19.77
CA PRO A 133 -16.89 0.68 19.85
C PRO A 133 -15.79 -0.15 19.15
N ALA A 134 -14.76 0.51 18.62
CA ALA A 134 -13.69 -0.15 17.84
C ALA A 134 -13.02 -1.34 18.53
N HIS A 135 -12.93 -1.37 19.86
CA HIS A 135 -12.31 -2.50 20.59
C HIS A 135 -13.12 -3.81 20.47
N MET A 136 -14.41 -3.74 20.11
CA MET A 136 -15.27 -4.93 19.90
C MET A 136 -15.30 -5.40 18.44
N VAL A 137 -14.70 -4.65 17.52
CA VAL A 137 -14.72 -4.95 16.08
C VAL A 137 -13.50 -5.79 15.70
N SER A 138 -13.58 -6.60 14.63
CA SER A 138 -12.43 -7.39 14.17
C SER A 138 -11.21 -6.51 13.80
N ASP A 139 -9.99 -7.05 13.94
CA ASP A 139 -8.77 -6.34 13.53
C ASP A 139 -8.80 -6.02 12.02
N GLY A 140 -9.29 -6.96 11.20
CA GLY A 140 -9.40 -6.80 9.75
C GLY A 140 -10.30 -5.63 9.35
N THR A 141 -11.41 -5.40 10.04
CA THR A 141 -12.30 -4.26 9.75
C THR A 141 -11.60 -2.92 9.98
N ILE A 142 -10.84 -2.79 11.07
CA ILE A 142 -10.07 -1.56 11.35
C ILE A 142 -8.93 -1.41 10.34
N TYR A 143 -8.29 -2.52 9.97
CA TYR A 143 -7.25 -2.55 8.96
C TYR A 143 -7.76 -2.04 7.62
N ALA A 144 -8.87 -2.61 7.13
CA ALA A 144 -9.54 -2.17 5.91
C ALA A 144 -9.87 -0.67 5.95
N LEU A 145 -10.49 -0.19 7.03
CA LEU A 145 -10.80 1.23 7.20
C LEU A 145 -9.57 2.12 7.08
N CYS A 146 -8.45 1.73 7.69
CA CYS A 146 -7.21 2.49 7.60
C CYS A 146 -6.64 2.50 6.18
N LEU A 147 -6.68 1.37 5.46
CA LEU A 147 -6.21 1.28 4.08
C LEU A 147 -7.07 2.11 3.13
N LEU A 148 -8.39 2.06 3.27
CA LEU A 148 -9.32 2.90 2.49
C LEU A 148 -8.99 4.39 2.69
N VAL A 149 -8.89 4.82 3.95
CA VAL A 149 -8.54 6.21 4.27
C VAL A 149 -7.15 6.58 3.76
N ALA A 150 -6.16 5.69 3.91
CA ALA A 150 -4.80 5.92 3.43
C ALA A 150 -4.76 6.15 1.92
N VAL A 151 -5.41 5.28 1.14
CA VAL A 151 -5.44 5.36 -0.32
C VAL A 151 -6.25 6.58 -0.77
N LEU A 152 -7.51 6.70 -0.37
CA LEU A 152 -8.41 7.78 -0.82
C LEU A 152 -7.88 9.19 -0.53
N THR A 153 -7.18 9.37 0.59
CA THR A 153 -6.60 10.68 0.94
C THR A 153 -5.31 10.98 0.17
N ARG A 154 -4.51 9.96 -0.15
CA ARG A 154 -3.19 10.15 -0.76
C ARG A 154 -3.21 10.26 -2.27
N VAL A 155 -4.10 9.52 -2.94
CA VAL A 155 -4.19 9.53 -4.41
C VAL A 155 -4.60 10.88 -5.01
N LYS A 156 -5.09 11.81 -4.17
CA LYS A 156 -5.41 13.20 -4.55
C LYS A 156 -4.19 14.04 -4.96
N GLN A 157 -2.97 13.57 -4.70
CA GLN A 157 -1.73 14.27 -5.01
C GLN A 157 -0.68 13.29 -5.56
N PRO A 158 0.27 13.72 -6.42
CA PRO A 158 1.35 12.86 -6.88
C PRO A 158 2.19 12.32 -5.70
N GLY A 159 2.60 11.06 -5.78
CA GLY A 159 3.31 10.40 -4.68
C GLY A 159 3.46 8.91 -4.89
N ILE A 160 3.96 8.20 -3.88
CA ILE A 160 3.98 6.74 -3.85
C ILE A 160 3.39 6.29 -2.51
N THR A 161 2.53 5.29 -2.55
CA THR A 161 2.00 4.65 -1.34
C THR A 161 2.45 3.20 -1.33
N ILE A 162 3.17 2.80 -0.29
CA ILE A 162 3.60 1.42 -0.08
C ILE A 162 2.77 0.86 1.07
N ILE A 163 2.18 -0.32 0.90
CA ILE A 163 1.37 -0.98 1.91
C ILE A 163 1.98 -2.35 2.19
N GLU A 164 2.34 -2.59 3.45
CA GLU A 164 2.89 -3.88 3.85
C GLU A 164 1.77 -4.80 4.33
N GLU A 165 1.75 -6.04 3.80
CA GLU A 165 0.79 -7.08 4.14
C GLU A 165 -0.68 -6.56 4.16
N PRO A 166 -1.22 -6.09 3.02
CA PRO A 166 -2.59 -5.57 2.94
C PRO A 166 -3.67 -6.59 3.37
N GLU A 167 -3.34 -7.88 3.41
CA GLU A 167 -4.22 -8.99 3.78
C GLU A 167 -4.48 -9.15 5.29
N ARG A 168 -3.76 -8.43 6.15
CA ARG A 168 -3.68 -8.76 7.58
C ARG A 168 -5.05 -8.74 8.27
N GLY A 169 -5.47 -9.91 8.77
CA GLY A 169 -6.73 -10.09 9.50
C GLY A 169 -7.99 -10.06 8.63
N LEU A 170 -7.85 -10.02 7.31
CA LEU A 170 -8.98 -10.01 6.37
C LEU A 170 -9.32 -11.43 5.87
N HIS A 171 -10.61 -11.66 5.64
CA HIS A 171 -11.09 -12.86 4.97
C HIS A 171 -10.67 -12.85 3.49
N PRO A 172 -10.35 -13.99 2.85
CA PRO A 172 -9.91 -14.03 1.44
C PRO A 172 -10.82 -13.29 0.45
N LYS A 173 -12.14 -13.35 0.66
CA LYS A 173 -13.09 -12.57 -0.15
C LYS A 173 -12.85 -11.06 -0.02
N ALA A 174 -12.68 -10.56 1.20
CA ALA A 174 -12.42 -9.15 1.47
C ALA A 174 -11.06 -8.70 0.90
N ILE A 175 -10.07 -9.59 0.84
CA ILE A 175 -8.79 -9.32 0.18
C ILE A 175 -9.01 -9.06 -1.31
N SER A 176 -9.79 -9.89 -2.00
CA SER A 176 -10.09 -9.68 -3.43
C SER A 176 -10.74 -8.31 -3.68
N GLU A 177 -11.71 -7.92 -2.84
CA GLU A 177 -12.36 -6.61 -2.94
C GLU A 177 -11.39 -5.46 -2.65
N LEU A 178 -10.53 -5.61 -1.65
CA LEU A 178 -9.48 -4.62 -1.32
C LEU A 178 -8.48 -4.43 -2.46
N ILE A 179 -8.07 -5.52 -3.13
CA ILE A 179 -7.20 -5.44 -4.30
C ILE A 179 -7.91 -4.76 -5.47
N GLY A 180 -9.20 -5.03 -5.68
CA GLY A 180 -10.04 -4.30 -6.63
C GLY A 180 -10.06 -2.80 -6.36
N PHE A 181 -10.31 -2.41 -5.11
CA PHE A 181 -10.24 -1.03 -4.64
C PHE A 181 -8.87 -0.39 -4.92
N ILE A 182 -7.77 -1.03 -4.52
CA ILE A 182 -6.42 -0.49 -4.72
C ILE A 182 -6.14 -0.28 -6.21
N ARG A 183 -6.51 -1.25 -7.05
CA ARG A 183 -6.36 -1.18 -8.51
C ARG A 183 -7.13 -0.01 -9.12
N GLU A 184 -8.34 0.27 -8.62
CA GLU A 184 -9.17 1.37 -9.10
C GLU A 184 -8.53 2.75 -8.85
N TYR A 185 -7.88 2.94 -7.69
CA TYR A 185 -7.30 4.22 -7.31
C TYR A 185 -5.81 4.38 -7.65
N ALA A 186 -5.11 3.28 -7.94
CA ALA A 186 -3.72 3.34 -8.39
C ALA A 186 -3.61 4.02 -9.75
N SER A 187 -2.59 4.88 -9.91
CA SER A 187 -2.34 5.54 -11.20
C SER A 187 -0.84 5.74 -11.45
N PRO A 188 -0.41 6.01 -12.70
CA PRO A 188 0.99 6.31 -12.97
C PRO A 188 1.54 7.54 -12.20
N HIS A 189 0.68 8.45 -11.75
CA HIS A 189 1.06 9.60 -10.93
C HIS A 189 1.05 9.32 -9.43
N HIS A 190 0.37 8.26 -9.01
CA HIS A 190 0.36 7.78 -7.64
C HIS A 190 0.33 6.24 -7.61
N PRO A 191 1.46 5.58 -7.91
CA PRO A 191 1.53 4.13 -7.81
C PRO A 191 1.33 3.70 -6.36
N ILE A 192 0.57 2.62 -6.21
CA ILE A 192 0.40 1.93 -4.94
C ILE A 192 1.17 0.62 -5.06
N ILE A 193 2.11 0.41 -4.15
CA ILE A 193 3.00 -0.74 -4.13
C ILE A 193 2.62 -1.60 -2.93
N LEU A 194 2.32 -2.86 -3.15
CA LEU A 194 1.99 -3.79 -2.08
C LEU A 194 3.17 -4.71 -1.80
N THR A 195 3.38 -5.08 -0.54
CA THR A 195 4.22 -6.23 -0.19
C THR A 195 3.35 -7.32 0.41
N THR A 196 3.56 -8.57 0.00
CA THR A 196 2.73 -9.68 0.47
C THR A 196 3.47 -11.02 0.46
N HIS A 197 3.02 -11.93 1.33
CA HIS A 197 3.30 -13.36 1.27
C HIS A 197 2.01 -14.19 1.15
N SER A 198 0.87 -13.54 0.93
CA SER A 198 -0.43 -14.18 0.91
C SER A 198 -0.81 -14.67 -0.48
N GLU A 199 -1.06 -15.98 -0.58
CA GLU A 199 -1.66 -16.62 -1.75
C GLU A 199 -2.98 -15.95 -2.15
N SER A 200 -3.75 -15.44 -1.19
CA SER A 200 -5.04 -14.78 -1.47
C SER A 200 -4.85 -13.44 -2.18
N VAL A 201 -3.79 -12.71 -1.84
CA VAL A 201 -3.41 -11.48 -2.57
C VAL A 201 -2.95 -11.86 -3.97
N VAL A 202 -2.00 -12.81 -4.09
CA VAL A 202 -1.47 -13.25 -5.39
C VAL A 202 -2.55 -13.74 -6.34
N ARG A 203 -3.52 -14.51 -5.82
CA ARG A 203 -4.68 -14.98 -6.60
C ARG A 203 -5.52 -13.83 -7.17
N SER A 204 -5.57 -12.69 -6.49
CA SER A 204 -6.42 -11.54 -6.83
C SER A 204 -5.74 -10.54 -7.78
N LEU A 205 -4.47 -10.75 -8.11
CA LEU A 205 -3.67 -9.87 -8.98
C LEU A 205 -3.71 -10.29 -10.44
N GLU A 206 -3.39 -9.35 -11.32
CA GLU A 206 -3.04 -9.61 -12.71
C GLU A 206 -1.53 -9.87 -12.87
N LEU A 207 -1.16 -10.45 -14.00
CA LEU A 207 0.21 -10.92 -14.24
C LEU A 207 1.19 -9.75 -14.40
N GLU A 208 0.68 -8.60 -14.85
CA GLU A 208 1.38 -7.32 -14.98
C GLU A 208 1.60 -6.61 -13.64
N GLU A 209 0.86 -7.02 -12.61
CA GLU A 209 0.86 -6.45 -11.25
C GLU A 209 1.72 -7.31 -10.32
N LEU A 210 2.58 -8.18 -10.83
CA LEU A 210 3.30 -9.15 -10.00
C LEU A 210 4.79 -9.14 -10.29
N TYR A 211 5.57 -8.85 -9.25
CA TYR A 211 7.03 -8.88 -9.25
C TYR A 211 7.55 -9.71 -8.08
N PHE A 212 8.49 -10.60 -8.37
CA PHE A 212 9.24 -11.28 -7.32
C PHE A 212 10.46 -10.50 -6.93
N VAL A 213 10.68 -10.39 -5.63
CA VAL A 213 11.89 -9.77 -5.08
C VAL A 213 12.60 -10.75 -4.19
N SER A 214 13.81 -11.11 -4.60
CA SER A 214 14.68 -12.03 -3.87
C SER A 214 16.01 -11.35 -3.53
N LYS A 215 16.73 -11.93 -2.56
CA LYS A 215 18.08 -11.52 -2.22
C LYS A 215 19.05 -12.63 -2.58
N SER A 216 19.97 -12.35 -3.51
CA SER A 216 21.01 -13.28 -3.93
C SER A 216 22.37 -12.59 -3.92
N GLN A 217 23.36 -13.23 -3.29
CA GLN A 217 24.73 -12.72 -3.16
C GLN A 217 24.80 -11.28 -2.61
N GLY A 218 23.94 -10.96 -1.63
CA GLY A 218 23.88 -9.63 -1.01
C GLY A 218 23.17 -8.55 -1.84
N LYS A 219 22.71 -8.86 -3.07
CA LYS A 219 21.99 -7.94 -3.96
C LYS A 219 20.50 -8.27 -3.99
N THR A 220 19.67 -7.24 -4.08
CA THR A 220 18.23 -7.38 -4.36
C THR A 220 18.04 -7.63 -5.85
N GLN A 221 17.29 -8.67 -6.21
CA GLN A 221 16.91 -8.97 -7.58
C GLN A 221 15.39 -8.85 -7.69
N ILE A 222 14.93 -8.17 -8.74
CA ILE A 222 13.50 -8.00 -9.04
C ILE A 222 13.23 -8.73 -10.35
N LYS A 223 12.26 -9.64 -10.35
CA LYS A 223 11.84 -10.40 -11.53
C LYS A 223 10.38 -10.11 -11.84
N ASP A 224 10.17 -9.59 -13.03
CA ASP A 224 8.84 -9.39 -13.62
C ASP A 224 8.21 -10.73 -13.99
N VAL A 225 7.04 -11.04 -13.42
CA VAL A 225 6.39 -12.34 -13.60
C VAL A 225 5.83 -12.53 -15.01
N ARG A 226 5.62 -11.46 -15.79
CA ARG A 226 5.25 -11.57 -17.22
C ARG A 226 6.21 -12.38 -18.06
N LYS A 227 7.47 -12.44 -17.62
CA LYS A 227 8.53 -13.19 -18.29
C LYS A 227 8.51 -14.69 -17.96
N SER A 228 7.63 -15.14 -17.07
CA SER A 228 7.48 -16.57 -16.73
C SER A 228 6.82 -17.38 -17.84
N GLY A 229 6.03 -16.75 -18.72
CA GLY A 229 5.24 -17.44 -19.74
C GLY A 229 4.00 -18.15 -19.19
N VAL A 230 3.66 -17.95 -17.91
CA VAL A 230 2.42 -18.47 -17.32
C VAL A 230 1.22 -17.72 -17.90
N ASP A 231 0.15 -18.48 -18.19
CA ASP A 231 -1.14 -17.97 -18.61
C ASP A 231 -2.13 -18.12 -17.45
N LYS A 232 -2.51 -16.98 -16.84
CA LYS A 232 -3.42 -16.92 -15.68
C LYS A 232 -4.78 -17.58 -15.97
N ASN A 233 -5.22 -17.62 -17.23
CA ASN A 233 -6.48 -18.24 -17.61
C ASN A 233 -6.44 -19.77 -17.55
N LYS A 234 -5.24 -20.36 -17.56
CA LYS A 234 -5.03 -21.81 -17.47
C LYS A 234 -4.70 -22.25 -16.05
N ILE A 235 -3.89 -21.46 -15.35
CA ILE A 235 -3.45 -21.75 -13.99
C ILE A 235 -3.53 -20.46 -13.16
N PRO A 236 -4.31 -20.44 -12.07
CA PRO A 236 -4.35 -19.31 -11.14
C PRO A 236 -2.95 -18.95 -10.64
N LEU A 237 -2.68 -17.65 -10.46
CA LEU A 237 -1.33 -17.15 -10.13
C LEU A 237 -0.80 -17.72 -8.80
N ASP A 238 -1.66 -17.90 -7.81
CA ASP A 238 -1.30 -18.52 -6.53
C ASP A 238 -0.83 -19.98 -6.70
N THR A 239 -1.54 -20.74 -7.54
CA THR A 239 -1.15 -22.13 -7.84
C THR A 239 0.16 -22.15 -8.63
N ALA A 240 0.30 -21.29 -9.63
CA ALA A 240 1.53 -21.15 -10.39
C ALA A 240 2.72 -20.73 -9.51
N TRP A 241 2.47 -19.90 -8.50
CA TRP A 241 3.47 -19.50 -7.51
C TRP A 241 3.88 -20.68 -6.63
N LEU A 242 2.94 -21.36 -5.98
CA LEU A 242 3.19 -22.49 -5.08
C LEU A 242 3.87 -23.69 -5.77
N THR A 243 3.62 -23.86 -7.08
CA THR A 243 4.23 -24.92 -7.90
C THR A 243 5.53 -24.49 -8.57
N ASN A 244 6.03 -23.29 -8.25
CA ASN A 244 7.23 -22.69 -8.83
C ASN A 244 7.21 -22.51 -10.36
N LEU A 245 6.03 -22.46 -10.98
CA LEU A 245 5.88 -22.22 -12.42
C LEU A 245 6.20 -20.78 -12.82
N LEU A 246 6.12 -19.85 -11.86
CA LEU A 246 6.51 -18.45 -12.08
C LEU A 246 8.05 -18.25 -12.03
N GLY A 247 8.80 -19.32 -11.71
CA GLY A 247 10.26 -19.37 -11.77
C GLY A 247 10.94 -18.60 -10.63
N GLU A 248 10.53 -18.82 -9.39
CA GLU A 248 11.29 -18.37 -8.23
C GLU A 248 12.53 -19.26 -8.03
N ASP A 249 13.68 -18.63 -7.80
CA ASP A 249 14.85 -19.33 -7.28
C ASP A 249 14.61 -19.55 -5.78
N CYS A 250 14.27 -20.79 -5.41
CA CYS A 250 13.76 -21.28 -4.12
C CYS A 250 14.66 -21.06 -2.88
N HIS A 251 15.66 -20.18 -2.92
CA HIS A 251 16.74 -20.13 -1.93
C HIS A 251 16.73 -18.90 -1.00
N GLY A 252 15.69 -18.05 -1.04
CA GLY A 252 15.63 -16.86 -0.19
C GLY A 252 14.21 -16.40 0.12
N LYS A 253 14.08 -15.57 1.17
CA LYS A 253 12.83 -14.87 1.52
C LYS A 253 12.40 -14.02 0.33
N SER A 254 11.44 -14.50 -0.44
CA SER A 254 10.86 -13.78 -1.58
C SER A 254 9.73 -12.90 -1.11
N TRP A 255 9.84 -11.61 -1.37
CA TRP A 255 8.74 -10.65 -1.20
C TRP A 255 8.08 -10.46 -2.54
N ILE A 256 6.76 -10.40 -2.54
CA ILE A 256 6.01 -10.06 -3.74
C ILE A 256 5.74 -8.57 -3.71
N TYR A 257 6.10 -7.88 -4.80
CA TYR A 257 5.73 -6.50 -5.04
C TYR A 257 4.63 -6.45 -6.09
N CYS A 258 3.56 -5.72 -5.77
CA CYS A 258 2.40 -5.58 -6.64
C CYS A 258 2.11 -4.11 -6.92
#